data_AF-A0A2D8RKB4-F1
#
_entry.id   AF-A0A2D8RKB4-F1
#
_cell.length_a   1.000
_cell.length_b   1.000
_cell.length_c   1.000
_cell.angle_alpha   90.00
_cell.angle_beta   90.00
_cell.angle_gamma   90.00
#
_symmetry.space_group_name_H-M   'P 1'
#
loop_
_entity.id
_entity.type
_entity.pdbx_description
1 polymer ?
#
loop_
_entity_poly.entity_id
_entity_poly.type
_entity_poly.pdbx_seq_one_letter_code
_entity_poly.pdbx_strand_id
1 'polypeptide(L)' 'MPVWDVLKRLFLDEPTEIVFKEEWKDYLAGSLPLYSRFPSDLRNKLHQKIGQFVATTYFEGCSGL' A
#
# COMPACT_ATOMS: atom_id res chain seq x y z
N MET A 1 27.92 14.52 -13.24
CA MET A 1 26.51 14.79 -12.92
C MET A 1 26.45 15.52 -11.58
N PRO A 2 25.74 16.65 -11.47
CA PRO A 2 25.50 17.33 -10.20
C PRO A 2 24.77 16.42 -9.21
N VAL A 3 25.15 16.47 -7.93
CA VAL A 3 24.50 15.71 -6.84
C VAL A 3 22.98 15.96 -6.82
N TRP A 4 22.55 17.15 -7.19
CA TRP A 4 21.15 17.56 -7.23
C TRP A 4 20.30 16.73 -8.21
N ASP A 5 20.84 16.36 -9.37
CA ASP A 5 20.12 15.56 -10.37
C ASP A 5 19.98 14.10 -9.93
N VAL A 6 20.96 13.60 -9.16
CA VAL A 6 20.91 12.28 -8.55
C VAL A 6 19.83 12.23 -7.46
N LEU A 7 19.76 13.26 -6.60
CA LEU A 7 18.74 13.35 -5.56
C LEU A 7 17.33 13.44 -6.16
N LYS A 8 17.14 14.27 -7.17
CA LYS A 8 15.86 14.34 -7.89
C LYS A 8 15.44 12.98 -8.42
N ARG A 9 16.34 12.24 -9.07
CA ARG A 9 16.03 10.91 -9.59
C ARG A 9 15.70 9.89 -8.49
N LEU A 10 16.31 10.01 -7.31
CA LEU A 10 16.10 9.07 -6.20
C LEU A 10 14.82 9.36 -5.39
N PHE A 11 14.34 10.61 -5.40
CA PHE A 11 13.27 11.06 -4.51
C PHE A 11 12.04 11.64 -5.23
N LEU A 12 12.11 11.89 -6.55
CA LEU A 12 10.98 12.30 -7.38
C LEU A 12 10.47 11.14 -8.25
N ASP A 13 10.48 9.91 -7.74
CA ASP A 13 9.59 8.90 -8.32
C ASP A 13 8.16 9.43 -8.16
N GLU A 14 7.46 9.60 -9.28
CA GLU A 14 6.04 9.94 -9.25
C GLU A 14 5.35 8.90 -8.38
N PRO A 15 4.51 9.31 -7.41
CA PRO A 15 3.78 8.37 -6.59
C PRO A 15 2.97 7.51 -7.55
N THR A 16 3.39 6.25 -7.71
CA THR A 16 2.66 5.26 -8.51
C THR A 16 1.24 5.29 -8.00
N GLU A 17 0.24 5.34 -8.87
CA GLU A 17 -1.15 5.47 -8.41
C GLU A 17 -1.51 4.23 -7.57
N ILE A 18 -1.49 4.39 -6.25
CA ILE A 18 -1.58 3.29 -5.30
C ILE A 18 -3.05 2.99 -5.09
N VAL A 19 -3.56 2.02 -5.84
CA VAL A 19 -4.98 1.67 -5.77
C VAL A 19 -5.20 0.60 -4.70
N PHE A 20 -5.59 1.06 -3.51
CA PHE A 20 -6.27 0.17 -2.57
C PHE A 20 -7.58 -0.32 -3.22
N LYS A 21 -7.78 -1.63 -3.29
CA LYS A 21 -8.95 -2.19 -3.97
C LYS A 21 -10.13 -2.32 -3.02
N GLU A 22 -11.32 -1.99 -3.50
CA GLU A 22 -12.54 -1.99 -2.68
C GLU A 22 -12.87 -3.39 -2.14
N GLU A 23 -12.61 -4.45 -2.90
CA GLU A 23 -12.84 -5.83 -2.44
C GLU A 23 -12.03 -6.20 -1.20
N TRP A 24 -10.90 -5.52 -0.94
CA TRP A 24 -10.09 -5.77 0.26
C TRP A 24 -10.79 -5.32 1.54
N LYS A 25 -11.78 -4.42 1.45
CA LYS A 25 -12.55 -3.99 2.64
C LYS A 25 -13.28 -5.16 3.27
N ASP A 26 -13.83 -6.05 2.47
CA ASP A 26 -14.57 -7.22 2.95
C ASP A 26 -13.62 -8.22 3.62
N TYR A 27 -12.44 -8.44 3.03
CA TYR A 27 -11.39 -9.25 3.64
C TYR A 27 -10.93 -8.67 4.99
N LEU A 28 -10.70 -7.36 5.07
CA LEU A 28 -10.31 -6.69 6.31
C LEU A 28 -11.42 -6.74 7.36
N ALA A 29 -12.69 -6.59 6.96
CA ALA A 29 -13.82 -6.71 7.87
C ALA A 29 -13.96 -8.13 8.45
N GLY A 30 -13.70 -9.17 7.64
CA GLY A 30 -13.76 -10.57 8.06
C GLY A 30 -12.54 -11.04 8.88
N SER A 31 -11.35 -10.52 8.58
CA SER A 31 -10.08 -10.97 9.21
C SER A 31 -9.59 -10.09 10.36
N LEU A 32 -9.99 -8.81 10.40
CA LEU A 32 -9.57 -7.86 11.42
C LEU A 32 -10.80 -7.27 12.14
N PRO A 33 -11.28 -7.87 13.24
CA PRO A 33 -12.52 -7.46 13.92
C PRO A 33 -12.60 -5.98 14.30
N LEU A 34 -11.46 -5.34 14.54
CA LEU A 34 -11.36 -3.93 14.91
C LEU A 34 -11.45 -2.97 13.73
N TYR A 35 -11.28 -3.45 12.49
CA TYR A 35 -11.28 -2.62 11.28
C TYR A 35 -12.57 -1.81 11.13
N SER A 36 -13.72 -2.42 11.42
CA SER A 36 -15.03 -1.76 11.36
C SER A 36 -15.17 -0.62 12.39
N ARG A 37 -14.44 -0.70 13.50
CA ARG A 37 -14.47 0.27 14.62
C ARG A 37 -13.46 1.39 14.45
N PHE A 38 -12.55 1.31 13.47
CA PHE A 38 -11.56 2.35 13.26
C PHE A 38 -12.22 3.65 12.78
N PRO A 39 -11.75 4.82 13.26
CA PRO A 39 -12.10 6.10 12.66
C PRO A 39 -11.79 6.11 11.16
N SER A 40 -12.55 6.87 10.37
CA SER A 40 -12.36 7.01 8.92
C SER A 40 -10.91 7.31 8.55
N ASP A 41 -10.28 8.24 9.27
CA ASP A 41 -8.92 8.68 8.98
C ASP A 41 -7.89 7.57 9.19
N LEU A 42 -8.10 6.73 10.21
CA LEU A 42 -7.23 5.60 10.49
C LEU A 42 -7.42 4.49 9.44
N ARG A 43 -8.66 4.25 8.99
CA ARG A 43 -8.94 3.32 7.88
C ARG A 43 -8.28 3.79 6.60
N ASN A 44 -8.41 5.07 6.25
CA ASN A 44 -7.80 5.64 5.05
C ASN A 44 -6.26 5.52 5.08
N LYS A 45 -5.63 5.79 6.24
CA LYS A 45 -4.19 5.58 6.42
C LYS A 45 -3.79 4.10 6.28
N LEU A 46 -4.61 3.19 6.80
CA LEU A 46 -4.39 1.75 6.64
C LEU A 46 -4.49 1.34 5.17
N HIS A 47 -5.49 1.83 4.44
CA HIS A 47 -5.68 1.57 3.01
C HIS A 47 -4.47 2.02 2.19
N GLN A 48 -3.98 3.24 2.44
CA GLN A 48 -2.78 3.75 1.79
C GLN A 48 -1.56 2.86 2.05
N LYS A 49 -1.35 2.44 3.31
CA LYS A 49 -0.22 1.58 3.67
C LYS A 49 -0.32 0.18 3.07
N ILE A 50 -1.52 -0.41 3.05
CA ILE A 50 -1.74 -1.72 2.41
C ILE A 50 -1.49 -1.62 0.91
N GLY A 51 -2.05 -0.59 0.25
CA GLY A 51 -1.81 -0.35 -1.17
C GLY A 51 -0.32 -0.19 -1.47
N GLN A 52 0.40 0.61 -0.68
CA GLN A 52 1.85 0.80 -0.79
C GLN A 52 2.60 -0.52 -0.66
N PHE A 53 2.26 -1.29 0.37
CA PHE A 53 2.88 -2.57 0.64
C PHE A 53 2.69 -3.54 -0.53
N VAL A 54 1.47 -3.70 -1.04
CA VAL A 54 1.17 -4.62 -2.15
C VAL A 54 1.83 -4.16 -3.46
N ALA A 55 1.88 -2.86 -3.73
CA ALA A 55 2.51 -2.33 -4.94
C ALA A 55 4.05 -2.49 -4.94
N THR A 56 4.67 -2.48 -3.76
CA THR A 56 6.13 -2.52 -3.60
C THR A 56 6.68 -3.88 -3.23
N THR A 57 5.83 -4.80 -2.77
CA THR A 57 6.24 -6.13 -2.31
C THR A 57 5.88 -7.18 -3.34
N TYR A 58 6.88 -7.85 -3.90
CA TYR A 58 6.68 -9.03 -4.73
C TYR A 58 6.43 -10.24 -3.83
N PHE A 59 5.28 -10.89 -4.00
CA PHE A 59 4.97 -12.14 -3.31
C PHE A 59 4.99 -13.28 -4.34
N GLU A 60 5.94 -14.19 -4.20
CA GLU A 60 5.99 -15.43 -4.96
C GLU A 60 5.50 -16.55 -4.05
N GLY A 61 4.39 -17.18 -4.42
CA GLY A 61 3.94 -18.36 -3.69
C GLY A 61 4.86 -19.54 -4.02
N CYS A 62 5.67 -19.92 -3.05
CA CYS A 62 6.50 -21.11 -3.17
C CYS A 62 5.61 -22.37 -3.05
N SER A 63 5.96 -23.40 -3.82
CA SER A 63 5.29 -24.73 -3.78
C SER A 63 3.88 -24.78 -4.37
N GLY A 64 3.62 -24.03 -5.45
CA GLY A 64 2.39 -24.14 -6.23
C GLY A 64 1.20 -23.37 -5.64
N LEU A 65 1.48 -22.32 -4.87
CA LEU A 65 0.51 -21.34 -4.36
C LEU A 65 0.72 -19.98 -5.03
#